data_AF-A0AAE0T0W2-F1
#
_entry.id   AF-A0AAE0T0W2-F1
#
_cell.length_a   1.000
_cell.length_b   1.000
_cell.length_c   1.000
_cell.angle_alpha   90.00
_cell.angle_beta   90.00
_cell.angle_gamma   90.00
#
_symmetry.space_group_name_H-M   'P 1'
#
loop_
_entity.id
_entity.type
_entity.pdbx_description
1 polymer ?
#
loop_
_entity_poly.entity_id
_entity_poly.type
_entity_poly.pdbx_seq_one_letter_code
_entity_poly.pdbx_strand_id
1 'polypeptide(L)'
;MRVYVEISPGKALNVTLNLLNITTNDAGIYTVTKLFDSKEFNDSVVLRTIEESMLPRIDVARHITVDSPLVLQCVSSSSVERKIIWKCNSSLIDNHDKYSLNTDSLTIKKLTAGDQFNLYTCLEQGREFESDPYRIKSSGPGDIWFTPNLTVVFEHESLNISCNSECGPLCEWEWTKTDTQSGLEKAVSGGTMLQISNITKLDAGKYSCKVQNILSGSSFVRNMSLDVKRKDYYMTTTIFQRDIESN
;
A
#
# COMPACT_ATOMS: atom_id res chain seq x y z
N MET A 1 -37.90 -1.54 26.13
CA MET A 1 -37.51 -0.24 26.72
C MET A 1 -38.03 -0.19 28.15
N ARG A 2 -37.14 -0.18 29.15
CA ARG A 2 -37.51 -0.06 30.57
C ARG A 2 -36.91 1.24 31.08
N VAL A 3 -37.76 2.22 31.36
CA VAL A 3 -37.36 3.48 32.00
C VAL A 3 -37.47 3.25 33.50
N TYR A 4 -36.36 3.31 34.21
CA TYR A 4 -36.34 3.29 35.67
C TYR A 4 -36.35 4.73 36.16
N VAL A 5 -37.36 5.09 36.96
CA VAL A 5 -37.46 6.39 37.62
C VAL A 5 -37.25 6.15 39.11
N GLU A 6 -36.07 6.50 39.62
CA GLU A 6 -35.82 6.50 41.06
C GLU A 6 -36.31 7.84 41.65
N ILE A 7 -37.28 7.77 42.57
CA ILE A 7 -37.86 8.95 43.23
C ILE A 7 -37.34 9.01 44.67
N SER A 8 -36.56 10.05 44.99
CA SER A 8 -36.13 10.37 46.34
C SER A 8 -36.91 11.59 46.86
N PRO A 9 -37.59 11.54 48.03
CA PRO A 9 -38.33 12.70 48.54
C PRO A 9 -37.36 13.82 48.98
N GLY A 10 -37.59 15.06 48.51
CA GLY A 10 -37.01 16.27 49.10
C GLY A 10 -35.72 16.84 48.48
N LYS A 11 -35.24 16.32 47.34
CA LYS A 11 -34.12 16.92 46.57
C LYS A 11 -34.54 17.16 45.12
N ALA A 12 -33.84 18.06 44.43
CA ALA A 12 -34.02 18.30 42.99
C ALA A 12 -34.11 16.95 42.25
N LEU A 13 -35.21 16.76 41.51
CA LEU A 13 -35.45 15.53 40.76
C LEU A 13 -34.48 15.51 39.57
N ASN A 14 -33.45 14.67 39.64
CA ASN A 14 -32.64 14.33 38.48
C ASN A 14 -33.32 13.13 37.79
N VAL A 15 -33.91 13.34 36.62
CA VAL A 15 -34.48 12.27 35.79
C VAL A 15 -33.48 11.95 34.69
N THR A 16 -33.08 10.68 34.61
CA THR A 16 -32.11 10.20 33.62
C THR A 16 -32.77 9.19 32.69
N LEU A 17 -32.67 9.41 31.37
CA LEU A 17 -33.08 8.43 30.36
C LEU A 17 -31.85 7.64 29.89
N ASN A 18 -31.82 6.34 30.18
CA ASN A 18 -30.77 5.43 29.71
C ASN A 18 -31.30 4.63 28.51
N LEU A 19 -30.74 4.87 27.33
CA LEU A 19 -31.00 4.10 26.12
C LEU A 19 -29.92 3.00 25.99
N LEU A 20 -30.34 1.77 25.73
CA LEU A 20 -29.45 0.61 25.54
C LEU A 20 -29.73 0.00 24.18
N ASN A 21 -28.67 -0.46 23.49
CA ASN A 21 -28.75 -1.08 22.16
C ASN A 21 -29.49 -0.21 21.13
N ILE A 22 -29.08 1.07 21.04
CA ILE A 22 -29.65 2.06 20.12
C ILE A 22 -29.47 1.61 18.67
N THR A 23 -30.53 1.74 17.88
CA THR A 23 -30.59 1.50 16.44
C THR A 23 -30.95 2.78 15.70
N THR A 24 -30.90 2.78 14.37
CA THR A 24 -31.28 3.97 13.59
C THR A 24 -32.73 4.41 13.81
N ASN A 25 -33.62 3.47 14.11
CA ASN A 25 -35.03 3.72 14.39
C ASN A 25 -35.29 4.45 15.71
N ASP A 26 -34.31 4.53 16.60
CA ASP A 26 -34.42 5.26 17.86
C ASP A 26 -34.13 6.76 17.69
N ALA A 27 -33.65 7.21 16.52
CA ALA A 27 -33.48 8.64 16.28
C ALA A 27 -34.79 9.41 16.38
N GLY A 28 -34.73 10.59 17.01
CA GLY A 28 -35.91 11.40 17.26
C GLY A 28 -35.70 12.45 18.33
N ILE A 29 -36.79 13.15 18.66
CA ILE A 29 -36.81 14.15 19.73
C ILE A 29 -37.33 13.48 21.00
N TYR A 30 -36.54 13.51 22.05
CA TYR A 30 -36.90 13.02 23.37
C TYR A 30 -37.22 14.21 24.27
N THR A 31 -38.48 14.32 24.70
CA THR A 31 -38.96 15.43 25.53
C THR A 31 -39.23 14.94 26.95
N VAL A 32 -38.63 15.62 27.93
CA VAL A 32 -39.00 15.48 29.35
C VAL A 32 -40.07 16.51 29.67
N THR A 33 -41.16 16.07 30.29
CA THR A 33 -42.27 16.92 30.73
C THR A 33 -42.35 16.88 32.24
N LYS A 34 -42.19 18.05 32.89
CA LYS A 34 -42.38 18.22 34.33
C LYS A 34 -43.71 18.91 34.58
N LEU A 35 -44.55 18.28 35.37
CA LEU A 35 -45.81 18.85 35.86
C LEU A 35 -45.59 19.43 37.26
N PHE A 36 -45.92 20.71 37.44
CA PHE A 36 -45.92 21.37 38.74
C PHE A 36 -47.08 22.37 38.81
N ASP A 37 -47.95 22.23 39.81
CA ASP A 37 -49.12 23.10 40.02
C ASP A 37 -49.98 23.29 38.76
N SER A 38 -50.35 22.17 38.12
CA SER A 38 -51.12 22.14 36.86
C SER A 38 -50.45 22.83 35.65
N LYS A 39 -49.16 23.18 35.76
CA LYS A 39 -48.36 23.75 34.67
C LYS A 39 -47.32 22.75 34.17
N GLU A 40 -47.18 22.67 32.85
CA GLU A 40 -46.18 21.84 32.17
C GLU A 40 -44.92 22.64 31.85
N PHE A 41 -43.77 22.00 32.08
CA PHE A 41 -42.45 22.49 31.70
C PHE A 41 -41.76 21.41 30.89
N ASN A 42 -41.46 21.72 29.63
CA ASN A 42 -40.90 20.76 28.70
C ASN A 42 -39.46 21.15 28.36
N ASP A 43 -38.59 20.15 28.32
CA ASP A 43 -37.25 20.29 27.77
C ASP A 43 -36.98 19.11 26.81
N SER A 44 -36.19 19.31 25.77
CA SER A 44 -36.04 18.33 24.70
C SER A 44 -34.61 18.16 24.23
N VAL A 45 -34.24 16.93 23.91
CA VAL A 45 -32.96 16.56 23.28
C VAL A 45 -33.23 15.82 21.98
N VAL A 46 -32.38 16.03 20.97
CA VAL A 46 -32.46 15.32 19.70
C VAL A 46 -31.44 14.20 19.69
N LEU A 47 -31.89 12.95 19.56
CA LEU A 47 -31.04 11.81 19.28
C LEU A 47 -30.85 11.67 17.77
N ARG A 48 -29.61 11.73 17.32
CA ARG A 48 -29.22 11.44 15.93
C ARG A 48 -28.47 10.12 15.90
N THR A 49 -28.81 9.28 14.94
CA THR A 49 -28.18 7.97 14.72
C THR A 49 -27.63 7.92 13.29
N ILE A 50 -26.56 7.15 13.10
CA ILE A 50 -25.93 6.96 11.80
C ILE A 50 -25.74 5.46 11.58
N GLU A 51 -25.95 4.99 10.36
CA GLU A 51 -25.59 3.61 10.03
C GLU A 51 -24.07 3.49 10.00
N GLU A 52 -23.54 2.40 10.55
CA GLU A 52 -22.10 2.11 10.54
C GLU A 52 -21.54 2.06 9.11
N SER A 53 -22.35 1.63 8.15
CA SER A 53 -22.04 1.62 6.70
C SER A 53 -21.80 3.02 6.12
N MET A 54 -22.27 4.07 6.80
CA MET A 54 -22.13 5.47 6.42
C MET A 54 -20.91 6.14 7.06
N LEU A 55 -20.18 5.45 7.94
CA LEU A 55 -18.94 5.98 8.49
C LEU A 55 -17.86 6.04 7.39
N PRO A 56 -17.04 7.11 7.40
CA PRO A 56 -15.91 7.19 6.49
C PRO A 56 -14.93 6.06 6.79
N ARG A 57 -14.34 5.48 5.74
CA ARG A 57 -13.29 4.47 5.86
C ARG A 57 -12.13 4.81 4.94
N ILE A 58 -10.93 4.39 5.34
CA ILE A 58 -9.73 4.57 4.52
C ILE A 58 -9.50 3.30 3.70
N ASP A 59 -9.49 3.45 2.38
CA ASP A 59 -9.10 2.43 1.41
C ASP A 59 -7.72 2.74 0.81
N VAL A 60 -6.94 1.70 0.51
CA VAL A 60 -5.56 1.84 0.04
C VAL A 60 -5.33 0.96 -1.18
N ALA A 61 -4.88 1.57 -2.28
CA ALA A 61 -4.56 0.85 -3.50
C ALA A 61 -3.49 -0.22 -3.25
N ARG A 62 -3.77 -1.46 -3.63
CA ARG A 62 -2.90 -2.64 -3.35
C ARG A 62 -1.66 -2.75 -4.24
N HIS A 63 -1.53 -1.95 -5.30
CA HIS A 63 -0.44 -2.06 -6.25
C HIS A 63 0.47 -0.84 -6.18
N ILE A 64 1.57 -0.98 -5.44
CA ILE A 64 2.60 0.04 -5.26
C ILE A 64 3.75 -0.36 -6.16
N THR A 65 3.93 0.35 -7.28
CA THR A 65 5.14 0.22 -8.11
C THR A 65 6.31 0.94 -7.44
N VAL A 66 7.53 0.64 -7.86
CA VAL A 66 8.73 1.42 -7.51
C VAL A 66 8.44 2.90 -7.73
N ASP A 67 8.76 3.72 -6.74
CA ASP A 67 8.56 5.18 -6.72
C ASP A 67 7.11 5.69 -6.82
N SER A 68 6.10 4.82 -6.73
CA SER A 68 4.71 5.30 -6.65
C SER A 68 4.40 5.89 -5.26
N PRO A 69 3.77 7.06 -5.19
CA PRO A 69 3.37 7.64 -3.91
C PRO A 69 2.23 6.81 -3.30
N LEU A 70 2.22 6.70 -1.97
CA LEU A 70 1.14 6.01 -1.27
C LEU A 70 -0.09 6.92 -1.22
N VAL A 71 -1.22 6.44 -1.74
CA VAL A 71 -2.48 7.16 -1.76
C VAL A 71 -3.46 6.49 -0.81
N LEU A 72 -3.96 7.26 0.15
CA LEU A 72 -5.04 6.89 1.06
C LEU A 72 -6.33 7.53 0.53
N GLN A 73 -7.36 6.73 0.29
CA GLN A 73 -8.66 7.20 -0.19
C GLN A 73 -9.69 7.13 0.94
N CYS A 74 -10.40 8.23 1.18
CA CYS A 74 -11.51 8.27 2.14
C CYS A 74 -12.82 7.96 1.43
N VAL A 75 -13.47 6.86 1.80
CA VAL A 75 -14.73 6.41 1.21
C VAL A 75 -15.85 6.57 2.24
N SER A 76 -16.90 7.30 1.88
CA SER A 76 -18.09 7.54 2.69
C SER A 76 -19.34 7.56 1.80
N SER A 77 -20.46 7.00 2.25
CA SER A 77 -21.68 6.81 1.45
C SER A 77 -22.57 8.07 1.35
N SER A 78 -22.15 9.23 1.87
CA SER A 78 -22.93 10.48 1.90
C SER A 78 -22.99 11.20 0.53
N SER A 79 -24.16 11.43 -0.07
CA SER A 79 -24.25 11.81 -1.50
C SER A 79 -24.02 13.28 -1.89
N VAL A 80 -23.66 14.21 -0.98
CA VAL A 80 -23.64 15.66 -1.31
C VAL A 80 -22.35 16.37 -0.85
N GLU A 81 -21.76 17.16 -1.76
CA GLU A 81 -20.61 18.09 -1.62
C GLU A 81 -19.69 17.84 -0.41
N ARG A 82 -18.81 16.83 -0.56
CA ARG A 82 -17.88 16.41 0.49
C ARG A 82 -16.64 17.29 0.48
N LYS A 83 -16.37 17.97 1.59
CA LYS A 83 -15.01 18.42 1.91
C LYS A 83 -14.41 17.45 2.93
N ILE A 84 -13.52 16.58 2.46
CA ILE A 84 -12.79 15.67 3.35
C ILE A 84 -11.65 16.43 4.03
N ILE A 85 -11.50 16.20 5.32
CA ILE A 85 -10.41 16.66 6.15
C ILE A 85 -9.60 15.44 6.57
N TRP A 86 -8.29 15.56 6.54
CA TRP A 86 -7.37 14.51 6.96
C TRP A 86 -6.63 14.92 8.24
N LYS A 87 -6.40 13.96 9.12
CA LYS A 87 -5.59 14.12 10.33
C LYS A 87 -4.46 13.10 10.36
N CYS A 88 -3.33 13.49 10.93
CA CYS A 88 -2.21 12.62 11.29
C CYS A 88 -1.90 12.84 12.77
N ASN A 89 -2.02 11.80 13.60
CA ASN A 89 -1.81 11.89 15.06
C ASN A 89 -2.59 13.08 15.68
N SER A 90 -3.88 13.19 15.33
CA SER A 90 -4.80 14.27 15.74
C SER A 90 -4.54 15.66 15.14
N SER A 91 -3.44 15.87 14.43
CA SER A 91 -3.12 17.14 13.78
C SER A 91 -3.72 17.19 12.39
N LEU A 92 -4.32 18.33 12.02
CA LEU A 92 -4.85 18.54 10.67
C LEU A 92 -3.70 18.51 9.65
N ILE A 93 -3.95 17.85 8.52
CA ILE A 93 -3.03 17.80 7.39
C ILE A 93 -3.45 18.86 6.39
N ASP A 94 -2.48 19.65 5.93
CA ASP A 94 -2.62 20.59 4.83
C ASP A 94 -1.71 20.20 3.65
N ASN A 95 -1.97 20.78 2.48
CA ASN A 95 -1.10 20.65 1.31
C ASN A 95 0.29 21.23 1.60
N HIS A 96 1.35 20.42 1.50
CA HIS A 96 2.75 20.87 1.55
C HIS A 96 3.70 19.87 0.87
N ASP A 97 5.01 19.95 1.14
CA ASP A 97 6.05 19.07 0.61
C ASP A 97 5.86 17.56 0.89
N LYS A 98 5.31 17.15 2.05
CA LYS A 98 5.08 15.71 2.35
C LYS A 98 3.74 15.19 1.84
N TYR A 99 2.71 16.04 1.87
CA TYR A 99 1.31 15.65 1.67
C TYR A 99 0.67 16.40 0.51
N SER A 100 -0.09 15.70 -0.31
CA SER A 100 -1.00 16.29 -1.29
C SER A 100 -2.43 15.87 -0.98
N LEU A 101 -3.35 16.82 -0.91
CA LEU A 101 -4.77 16.58 -0.67
C LEU A 101 -5.54 16.80 -1.97
N ASN A 102 -6.35 15.81 -2.34
CA ASN A 102 -7.40 15.93 -3.35
C ASN A 102 -8.77 15.84 -2.66
N THR A 103 -9.84 15.83 -3.46
CA THR A 103 -11.24 15.83 -2.97
C THR A 103 -11.53 14.79 -1.90
N ASP A 104 -11.04 13.57 -2.09
CA ASP A 104 -11.28 12.41 -1.22
C ASP A 104 -10.00 11.65 -0.85
N SER A 105 -8.83 12.08 -1.33
CA SER A 105 -7.58 11.33 -1.16
C SER A 105 -6.45 12.15 -0.54
N LEU A 106 -5.65 11.49 0.29
CA LEU A 106 -4.36 11.95 0.79
C LEU A 106 -3.23 11.18 0.10
N THR A 107 -2.39 11.91 -0.62
CA THR A 107 -1.17 11.37 -1.23
C THR A 107 0.03 11.71 -0.34
N ILE A 108 0.75 10.67 0.10
CA ILE A 108 2.02 10.80 0.81
C ILE A 108 3.12 10.79 -0.26
N LYS A 109 3.67 11.97 -0.56
CA LYS A 109 4.57 12.18 -1.70
C LYS A 109 5.90 11.44 -1.54
N LYS A 110 6.42 11.40 -0.31
CA LYS A 110 7.66 10.69 0.05
C LYS A 110 7.40 9.86 1.30
N LEU A 111 7.29 8.55 1.10
CA LEU A 111 7.07 7.62 2.19
C LEU A 111 8.37 7.26 2.89
N THR A 112 8.37 7.22 4.21
CA THR A 112 9.51 6.89 5.06
C THR A 112 9.15 5.79 6.06
N ALA A 113 10.14 5.10 6.61
CA ALA A 113 9.93 4.12 7.67
C ALA A 113 9.27 4.73 8.94
N GLY A 114 9.39 6.04 9.15
CA GLY A 114 8.71 6.73 10.26
C GLY A 114 7.20 6.83 10.06
N ASP A 115 6.72 6.81 8.81
CA ASP A 115 5.30 7.04 8.50
C ASP A 115 4.39 5.88 8.92
N GLN A 116 4.94 4.69 9.12
CA GLN A 116 4.19 3.53 9.62
C GLN A 116 3.68 3.69 11.05
N PHE A 117 4.28 4.60 11.82
CA PHE A 117 3.89 4.89 13.20
C PHE A 117 2.77 5.94 13.28
N ASN A 118 2.49 6.63 12.19
CA ASN A 118 1.45 7.65 12.14
C ASN A 118 0.06 7.03 12.08
N LEU A 119 -0.90 7.70 12.74
CA LEU A 119 -2.32 7.40 12.70
C LEU A 119 -3.03 8.38 11.77
N TYR A 120 -3.45 7.89 10.60
CA TYR A 120 -4.22 8.67 9.64
C TYR A 120 -5.72 8.47 9.87
N THR A 121 -6.47 9.55 10.01
CA THR A 121 -7.95 9.53 10.01
C THR A 121 -8.48 10.50 8.97
N CYS A 122 -9.65 10.19 8.41
CA CYS A 122 -10.39 11.11 7.56
C CYS A 122 -11.78 11.38 8.15
N LEU A 123 -12.27 12.60 7.95
CA LEU A 123 -13.61 13.01 8.36
C LEU A 123 -14.21 13.99 7.35
N GLU A 124 -15.53 14.07 7.31
CA GLU A 124 -16.23 15.08 6.54
C GLU A 124 -16.30 16.40 7.33
N GLN A 125 -16.00 17.52 6.67
CA GLN A 125 -16.14 18.84 7.30
C GLN A 125 -17.57 19.04 7.81
N GLY A 126 -17.70 19.41 9.09
CA GLY A 126 -19.00 19.63 9.73
C GLY A 126 -19.69 18.36 10.25
N ARG A 127 -19.03 17.19 10.17
CA ARG A 127 -19.45 15.97 10.85
C ARG A 127 -18.55 15.66 12.04
N GLU A 128 -19.13 14.97 13.03
CA GLU A 128 -18.41 14.55 14.24
C GLU A 128 -17.73 13.19 14.09
N PHE A 129 -18.13 12.40 13.08
CA PHE A 129 -17.63 11.05 12.86
C PHE A 129 -16.36 11.04 12.03
N GLU A 130 -15.33 10.37 12.54
CA GLU A 130 -14.08 10.10 11.84
C GLU A 130 -14.01 8.65 11.40
N SER A 131 -13.10 8.36 10.47
CA SER A 131 -12.79 6.99 10.11
C SER A 131 -12.06 6.28 11.24
N ASP A 132 -12.08 4.95 11.22
CA ASP A 132 -11.12 4.18 12.00
C ASP A 132 -9.68 4.64 11.68
N PRO A 133 -8.80 4.72 12.69
CA PRO A 133 -7.44 5.15 12.49
C PRO A 133 -6.66 4.12 11.66
N TYR A 134 -6.10 4.58 10.55
CA TYR A 134 -5.30 3.76 9.65
C TYR A 134 -3.80 3.89 9.94
N ARG A 135 -3.13 2.74 10.02
CA ARG A 135 -1.66 2.63 10.02
C ARG A 135 -1.20 2.03 8.70
N ILE A 136 -0.15 2.59 8.13
CA ILE A 136 0.50 2.06 6.94
C ILE A 136 1.06 0.68 7.28
N LYS A 137 0.68 -0.33 6.48
CA LYS A 137 1.15 -1.70 6.65
C LYS A 137 2.09 -2.07 5.52
N SER A 138 3.22 -2.66 5.88
CA SER A 138 4.16 -3.27 4.93
C SER A 138 3.79 -4.73 4.64
N SER A 139 4.11 -5.18 3.44
CA SER A 139 4.01 -6.56 2.98
C SER A 139 5.27 -6.96 2.22
N GLY A 140 5.64 -8.23 2.35
CA GLY A 140 6.80 -8.80 1.67
C GLY A 140 8.16 -8.36 2.22
N PRO A 141 9.24 -8.55 1.45
CA PRO A 141 9.26 -9.22 0.14
C PRO A 141 8.88 -10.71 0.24
N GLY A 142 8.06 -11.18 -0.70
CA GLY A 142 7.82 -12.60 -0.93
C GLY A 142 8.95 -13.25 -1.73
N ASP A 143 8.74 -14.50 -2.16
CA ASP A 143 9.72 -15.20 -3.00
C ASP A 143 10.06 -14.37 -4.24
N ILE A 144 11.35 -14.28 -4.56
CA ILE A 144 11.83 -13.58 -5.74
C ILE A 144 11.74 -14.50 -6.96
N TRP A 145 11.38 -14.00 -8.15
CA TRP A 145 11.51 -14.73 -9.42
C TRP A 145 12.09 -13.86 -10.54
N PHE A 146 12.78 -14.51 -11.48
CA PHE A 146 13.45 -13.85 -12.60
C PHE A 146 12.64 -13.94 -13.90
N THR A 147 12.66 -12.88 -14.69
CA THR A 147 12.00 -12.83 -15.99
C THR A 147 12.89 -12.15 -17.04
N PRO A 148 13.36 -12.88 -18.07
CA PRO A 148 13.19 -14.32 -18.27
C PRO A 148 14.02 -15.13 -17.26
N ASN A 149 13.61 -16.37 -16.98
CA ASN A 149 14.38 -17.30 -16.15
C ASN A 149 15.43 -18.01 -17.01
N LEU A 150 16.53 -17.31 -17.31
CA LEU A 150 17.60 -17.79 -18.18
C LEU A 150 18.85 -18.14 -17.36
N THR A 151 19.55 -19.18 -17.81
CA THR A 151 20.84 -19.60 -17.24
C THR A 151 21.98 -19.58 -18.27
N VAL A 152 21.66 -19.48 -19.57
CA VAL A 152 22.64 -19.52 -20.67
C VAL A 152 22.37 -18.39 -21.65
N VAL A 153 23.44 -17.70 -22.06
CA VAL A 153 23.44 -16.60 -23.05
C VAL A 153 24.61 -16.76 -24.02
N PHE A 154 24.53 -16.14 -25.19
CA PHE A 154 25.62 -16.20 -26.18
C PHE A 154 26.50 -14.94 -26.16
N GLU A 155 27.79 -15.12 -26.46
CA GLU A 155 28.73 -14.00 -26.68
C GLU A 155 28.17 -13.03 -27.74
N HIS A 156 28.38 -11.74 -27.52
CA HIS A 156 27.91 -10.62 -28.35
C HIS A 156 26.40 -10.33 -28.32
N GLU A 157 25.61 -11.09 -27.56
CA GLU A 157 24.20 -10.74 -27.31
C GLU A 157 24.06 -9.74 -26.15
N SER A 158 22.82 -9.32 -25.89
CA SER A 158 22.44 -8.51 -24.73
C SER A 158 21.39 -9.24 -23.90
N LEU A 159 21.42 -9.02 -22.59
CA LEU A 159 20.57 -9.68 -21.61
C LEU A 159 19.89 -8.65 -20.73
N ASN A 160 18.57 -8.76 -20.61
CA ASN A 160 17.75 -8.00 -19.68
C ASN A 160 16.98 -8.99 -18.78
N ILE A 161 17.27 -9.00 -17.48
CA ILE A 161 16.58 -9.86 -16.51
C ILE A 161 15.91 -8.99 -15.46
N SER A 162 14.59 -9.12 -15.34
CA SER A 162 13.81 -8.50 -14.29
C SER A 162 13.80 -9.39 -13.04
N CYS A 163 14.00 -8.78 -11.88
CA CYS A 163 13.82 -9.38 -10.57
C CYS A 163 12.50 -8.91 -9.98
N ASN A 164 11.61 -9.86 -9.74
CA ASN A 164 10.24 -9.59 -9.28
C ASN A 164 10.03 -10.23 -7.91
N SER A 165 9.21 -9.58 -7.08
CA SER A 165 8.78 -10.10 -5.77
C SER A 165 7.49 -9.38 -5.37
N GLU A 166 6.63 -10.06 -4.62
CA GLU A 166 5.49 -9.42 -3.96
C GLU A 166 6.00 -8.59 -2.77
N CYS A 167 6.11 -7.28 -2.95
CA CYS A 167 6.66 -6.38 -1.94
C CYS A 167 6.02 -4.99 -2.04
N GLY A 168 5.60 -4.41 -0.92
CA GLY A 168 5.17 -3.01 -0.86
C GLY A 168 4.62 -2.59 0.50
N PRO A 169 4.44 -1.29 0.76
CA PRO A 169 5.05 -0.16 0.06
C PRO A 169 6.57 -0.13 0.22
N LEU A 170 7.22 0.74 -0.57
CA LEU A 170 8.61 1.18 -0.37
C LEU A 170 9.63 0.04 -0.37
N CYS A 171 9.69 -0.68 -1.50
CA CYS A 171 10.67 -1.74 -1.71
C CYS A 171 11.80 -1.28 -2.62
N GLU A 172 13.00 -1.78 -2.37
CA GLU A 172 14.20 -1.50 -3.14
C GLU A 172 14.82 -2.79 -3.67
N TRP A 173 15.43 -2.70 -4.85
CA TRP A 173 16.09 -3.81 -5.55
C TRP A 173 17.56 -3.50 -5.75
N GLU A 174 18.39 -4.48 -5.44
CA GLU A 174 19.83 -4.41 -5.63
C GLU A 174 20.31 -5.67 -6.33
N TRP A 175 21.04 -5.50 -7.43
CA TRP A 175 21.72 -6.58 -8.12
C TRP A 175 23.20 -6.57 -7.77
N THR A 176 23.71 -7.72 -7.33
CA THR A 176 25.13 -7.94 -7.11
C THR A 176 25.64 -9.09 -7.98
N LYS A 177 26.92 -8.99 -8.36
CA LYS A 177 27.67 -10.08 -8.98
C LYS A 177 28.77 -10.51 -8.02
N THR A 178 28.87 -11.81 -7.76
CA THR A 178 30.00 -12.38 -7.02
C THR A 178 31.19 -12.49 -7.97
N ASP A 179 32.27 -11.79 -7.65
CA ASP A 179 33.55 -11.91 -8.34
C ASP A 179 34.12 -13.31 -8.13
N THR A 180 34.45 -14.00 -9.22
CA THR A 180 34.85 -15.41 -9.18
C THR A 180 36.26 -15.62 -8.64
N GLN A 181 37.10 -14.58 -8.59
CA GLN A 181 38.49 -14.68 -8.14
C GLN A 181 38.63 -14.28 -6.67
N SER A 182 37.95 -13.22 -6.26
CA SER A 182 38.01 -12.65 -4.91
C SER A 182 36.86 -13.10 -4.00
N GLY A 183 35.77 -13.62 -4.56
CA GLY A 183 34.55 -13.97 -3.82
C GLY A 183 33.75 -12.75 -3.34
N LEU A 184 34.18 -11.53 -3.67
CA LEU A 184 33.54 -10.30 -3.25
C LEU A 184 32.27 -10.04 -4.06
N GLU A 185 31.23 -9.55 -3.40
CA GLU A 185 30.02 -9.09 -4.08
C GLU A 185 30.19 -7.64 -4.54
N LYS A 186 29.93 -7.39 -5.82
CA LYS A 186 29.96 -6.06 -6.42
C LYS A 186 28.56 -5.69 -6.89
N ALA A 187 28.07 -4.52 -6.50
CA ALA A 187 26.83 -3.97 -7.05
C ALA A 187 26.98 -3.75 -8.56
N VAL A 188 26.01 -4.25 -9.34
CA VAL A 188 26.01 -4.17 -10.81
C VAL A 188 24.82 -3.39 -11.37
N SER A 189 23.71 -3.29 -10.63
CA SER A 189 22.56 -2.47 -11.00
C SER A 189 21.75 -2.08 -9.76
N GLY A 190 21.27 -0.83 -9.74
CA GLY A 190 20.24 -0.37 -8.81
C GLY A 190 18.90 -0.38 -9.53
N GLY A 191 17.91 -1.10 -9.01
CA GLY A 191 16.58 -1.22 -9.60
C GLY A 191 16.20 -2.64 -10.00
N THR A 192 15.02 -2.78 -10.58
CA THR A 192 14.36 -4.09 -10.80
C THR A 192 15.01 -4.91 -11.91
N MET A 193 15.86 -4.33 -12.76
CA MET A 193 16.40 -4.99 -13.95
C MET A 193 17.93 -5.02 -13.96
N LEU A 194 18.48 -6.19 -14.28
CA LEU A 194 19.87 -6.37 -14.65
C LEU A 194 19.98 -6.27 -16.18
N GLN A 195 20.81 -5.34 -16.66
CA GLN A 195 21.07 -5.14 -18.09
C GLN A 195 22.56 -5.35 -18.37
N ILE A 196 22.87 -6.30 -19.26
CA ILE A 196 24.23 -6.58 -19.71
C ILE A 196 24.23 -6.52 -21.23
N SER A 197 25.08 -5.67 -21.81
CA SER A 197 25.19 -5.50 -23.26
C SER A 197 26.52 -6.04 -23.76
N ASN A 198 26.54 -6.57 -24.99
CA ASN A 198 27.74 -7.11 -25.63
C ASN A 198 28.46 -8.14 -24.74
N ILE A 199 27.73 -9.20 -24.40
CA ILE A 199 28.14 -10.23 -23.44
C ILE A 199 29.48 -10.87 -23.82
N THR A 200 30.33 -11.04 -22.82
CA THR A 200 31.64 -11.69 -22.91
C THR A 200 31.74 -12.86 -21.92
N LYS A 201 32.78 -13.70 -22.03
CA LYS A 201 33.03 -14.77 -21.05
C LYS A 201 33.23 -14.28 -19.62
N LEU A 202 33.65 -13.02 -19.44
CA LEU A 202 33.84 -12.43 -18.11
C LEU A 202 32.50 -12.13 -17.43
N ASP A 203 31.40 -12.05 -18.19
CA ASP A 203 30.06 -11.83 -17.66
C ASP A 203 29.45 -13.08 -17.03
N ALA A 204 30.01 -14.26 -17.31
CA ALA A 204 29.62 -15.50 -16.62
C ALA A 204 29.88 -15.40 -15.11
N GLY A 205 29.05 -16.08 -14.33
CA GLY A 205 29.21 -16.14 -12.87
C GLY A 205 27.89 -16.12 -12.11
N LYS A 206 27.99 -15.89 -10.80
CA LYS A 206 26.84 -15.85 -9.89
C LYS A 206 26.36 -14.42 -9.71
N TYR A 207 25.08 -14.21 -9.96
CA TYR A 207 24.36 -12.96 -9.72
C TYR A 207 23.35 -13.17 -8.61
N SER A 208 23.12 -12.15 -7.82
CA SER A 208 22.14 -12.15 -6.75
C SER A 208 21.23 -10.93 -6.91
N CYS A 209 19.93 -11.13 -6.76
CA CYS A 209 18.99 -10.03 -6.57
C CYS A 209 18.55 -10.03 -5.11
N LYS A 210 18.72 -8.89 -4.45
CA LYS A 210 18.16 -8.61 -3.14
C LYS A 210 16.97 -7.67 -3.30
N VAL A 211 15.86 -8.02 -2.65
CA VAL A 211 14.70 -7.15 -2.48
C VAL A 211 14.57 -6.83 -1.00
N GLN A 212 14.34 -5.56 -0.66
CA GLN A 212 14.17 -5.12 0.72
C GLN A 212 12.95 -4.22 0.84
N ASN A 213 12.10 -4.47 1.84
CA ASN A 213 11.05 -3.53 2.23
C ASN A 213 11.63 -2.58 3.29
N ILE A 214 11.67 -1.29 3.00
CA ILE A 214 12.31 -0.29 3.87
C ILE A 214 11.49 -0.01 5.13
N LEU A 215 10.16 -0.21 5.09
CA LEU A 215 9.29 0.03 6.26
C LEU A 215 9.48 -1.03 7.34
N SER A 216 9.44 -2.31 6.95
CA SER A 216 9.62 -3.45 7.87
C SER A 216 11.08 -3.82 8.09
N GLY A 217 11.99 -3.42 7.20
CA GLY A 217 13.38 -3.86 7.18
C GLY A 217 13.58 -5.32 6.72
N SER A 218 12.50 -6.01 6.33
CA SER A 218 12.57 -7.37 5.80
C SER A 218 13.26 -7.39 4.44
N SER A 219 14.04 -8.43 4.17
CA SER A 219 14.69 -8.62 2.88
C SER A 219 14.70 -10.08 2.46
N PHE A 220 14.75 -10.30 1.14
CA PHE A 220 14.87 -11.61 0.52
C PHE A 220 15.95 -11.55 -0.55
N VAL A 221 16.71 -12.63 -0.73
CA VAL A 221 17.78 -12.70 -1.72
C VAL A 221 17.60 -13.96 -2.54
N ARG A 222 17.68 -13.83 -3.87
CA ARG A 222 17.72 -14.99 -4.78
C ARG A 222 18.94 -14.92 -5.69
N ASN A 223 19.58 -16.07 -5.83
CA ASN A 223 20.77 -16.24 -6.64
C ASN A 223 20.43 -16.84 -8.00
N MET A 224 21.26 -16.52 -8.99
CA MET A 224 21.22 -17.03 -10.36
C MET A 224 22.66 -17.26 -10.83
N SER A 225 22.85 -18.26 -11.68
CA SER A 225 24.13 -18.49 -12.36
C SER A 225 23.95 -18.24 -13.84
N LEU A 226 24.83 -17.41 -14.41
CA LEU A 226 24.87 -17.10 -15.83
C LEU A 226 26.05 -17.82 -16.49
N ASP A 227 25.75 -18.65 -17.48
CA ASP A 227 26.72 -19.31 -18.36
C ASP A 227 26.75 -18.61 -19.72
N VAL A 228 27.95 -18.45 -20.29
CA VAL A 228 28.17 -17.73 -21.55
C VAL A 228 28.77 -18.67 -22.59
N LYS A 229 28.05 -18.88 -23.70
CA LYS A 229 28.45 -19.78 -24.80
C LYS A 229 28.77 -19.01 -26.08
N ARG A 230 29.48 -19.65 -26.99
CA ARG A 230 29.66 -19.15 -28.37
C ARG A 230 28.61 -19.76 -29.29
N LYS A 231 28.24 -19.02 -30.33
CA LYS A 231 27.45 -19.59 -31.43
C LYS A 231 28.41 -20.40 -32.31
N ASP A 232 28.12 -21.68 -32.48
CA ASP A 232 28.84 -22.53 -33.42
C ASP A 232 28.30 -22.26 -34.83
N TYR A 233 29.15 -21.71 -35.71
CA TYR A 233 28.81 -21.53 -37.13
C TYR A 233 29.50 -22.63 -37.94
N TYR A 234 28.72 -23.50 -38.58
CA TYR A 234 29.24 -24.48 -39.54
C TYR A 234 29.33 -23.84 -40.92
N MET A 235 30.53 -23.79 -41.51
CA MET A 235 30.69 -23.44 -42.92
C MET A 235 30.40 -24.67 -43.78
N THR A 236 29.37 -24.60 -44.63
CA THR A 236 29.13 -25.61 -45.67
C THR A 236 29.85 -25.19 -46.95
N THR A 237 30.85 -25.97 -47.36
CA THR A 237 31.49 -25.83 -48.68
C THR A 237 30.83 -26.82 -49.64
N THR A 238 30.15 -26.32 -50.67
CA THR A 238 29.67 -27.15 -51.79
C THR A 238 30.81 -27.35 -52.78
N ILE A 239 31.31 -28.58 -52.89
CA ILE A 239 32.29 -28.95 -53.91
C ILE A 239 31.52 -29.39 -55.16
N PHE A 240 31.62 -28.62 -56.25
CA PHE A 240 31.15 -29.05 -57.56
C PHE A 240 32.23 -29.89 -58.23
N GLN A 241 32.02 -31.20 -58.31
CA GLN A 241 32.83 -32.08 -59.14
C GLN A 241 32.32 -31.95 -60.58
N ARG A 242 33.17 -31.49 -61.51
CA ARG A 242 32.85 -31.57 -62.94
C ARG A 242 32.96 -33.03 -63.35
N ASP A 243 31.85 -33.61 -63.78
CA ASP A 243 31.88 -34.85 -64.54
C ASP A 243 32.52 -34.54 -65.89
N ILE A 244 33.65 -35.20 -66.15
CA ILE A 244 34.29 -35.19 -67.47
C ILE A 244 33.57 -36.27 -68.27
N GLU A 245 32.64 -35.87 -69.13
CA GLU A 245 32.07 -36.77 -70.13
C GLU A 245 33.15 -37.13 -71.16
N SER A 246 33.48 -38.42 -71.23
CA SER A 246 34.40 -38.98 -72.21
C SER A 246 33.64 -39.35 -73.50
N ASN A 247 33.94 -38.62 -74.57
CA ASN A 247 33.75 -38.91 -76.01
C ASN A 247 32.39 -39.44 -76.52
#